data_AF-A0A4U2E0V2-F1
#
_entry.id   AF-A0A4U2E0V2-F1
#
_cell.length_a   1.000
_cell.length_b   1.000
_cell.length_c   1.000
_cell.angle_alpha   90.00
_cell.angle_beta   90.00
_cell.angle_gamma   90.00
#
_symmetry.space_group_name_H-M   'P 1'
#
loop_
_entity.id
_entity.type
_entity.pdbx_description
1 polymer ?
#
loop_
_entity_poly.entity_id
_entity_poly.type
_entity_poly.pdbx_seq_one_letter_code
_entity_poly.pdbx_strand_id
1 'polypeptide(L)'
;MKHNPAQKDVIKYQKDSFILTEKGQKGRAVSQSENGVYRLVDEDISLPVAIIKQSALTNNLNWMQSFADHHQVKLSPHGKTSMTPDFFRQQLENGAWGITVATPAQAEIAAMAGAKRIIMA
;
A
#
# COMPACT_ATOMS: atom_id res chain seq x y z
N MET A 1 -0.63 48.24 1.96
CA MET A 1 0.05 48.04 0.66
C MET A 1 0.45 46.57 0.58
N LYS A 2 0.26 45.75 -0.45
CA LYS A 2 -0.46 45.74 -1.73
C LYS A 2 -0.49 44.24 -2.14
N HIS A 3 -1.53 43.84 -2.87
CA HIS A 3 -1.62 42.69 -3.80
C HIS A 3 -1.65 41.21 -3.34
N ASN A 4 -2.83 40.61 -3.51
CA ASN A 4 -3.08 39.28 -4.09
C ASN A 4 -2.63 39.26 -5.57
N PRO A 5 -2.10 38.15 -6.15
CA PRO A 5 -3.00 37.26 -6.94
C PRO A 5 -2.59 35.76 -7.04
N ALA A 6 -3.60 34.93 -7.33
CA ALA A 6 -3.59 33.75 -8.21
C ALA A 6 -2.75 32.49 -7.86
N GLN A 7 -3.46 31.51 -7.28
CA GLN A 7 -3.68 30.14 -7.78
C GLN A 7 -2.66 29.55 -8.78
N LYS A 8 -2.06 28.41 -8.42
CA LYS A 8 -1.76 27.32 -9.35
C LYS A 8 -1.78 25.98 -8.63
N ASP A 9 -2.68 25.12 -9.09
CA ASP A 9 -2.89 23.75 -8.68
C ASP A 9 -1.59 22.94 -8.74
N VAL A 10 -1.10 22.50 -7.59
CA VAL A 10 -0.11 21.41 -7.53
C VAL A 10 -0.80 20.19 -6.97
N ILE A 11 -0.86 19.18 -7.83
CA ILE A 11 -1.58 17.93 -7.66
C ILE A 11 -1.10 17.23 -6.38
N LYS A 12 -2.03 17.05 -5.43
CA LYS A 12 -1.82 16.36 -4.15
C LYS A 12 -1.76 14.84 -4.38
N TYR A 13 -0.56 14.26 -4.46
CA TYR A 13 -0.38 12.80 -4.43
C TYR A 13 -0.10 12.22 -3.04
N GLN A 14 0.04 13.05 -2.01
CA GLN A 14 0.24 12.59 -0.63
C GLN A 14 -0.69 13.38 0.27
N LYS A 15 -1.92 12.90 0.44
CA LYS A 15 -2.89 13.55 1.32
C LYS A 15 -3.13 12.84 2.64
N ASP A 16 -2.81 11.56 2.75
CA ASP A 16 -3.01 10.82 3.99
C ASP A 16 -1.77 9.99 4.30
N SER A 17 -0.80 10.64 4.95
CA SER A 17 0.10 9.94 5.85
C SER A 17 -0.77 9.19 6.86
N PHE A 18 -0.68 7.86 6.86
CA PHE A 18 -1.22 7.06 7.96
C PHE A 18 -0.44 7.43 9.22
N ILE A 19 -0.93 8.43 9.96
CA ILE A 19 -0.44 8.72 11.29
C ILE A 19 -0.94 7.58 12.18
N LEU A 20 -0.05 6.64 12.47
CA LEU A 20 -0.25 5.70 13.55
C LEU A 20 0.48 6.22 14.80
N THR A 21 -0.08 7.25 15.44
CA THR A 21 0.44 7.85 16.69
C THR A 21 -0.19 7.23 17.92
N GLU A 22 -0.12 5.89 18.06
CA GLU A 22 -0.52 5.26 19.31
C GLU A 22 0.62 4.47 19.96
N LYS A 23 0.71 4.62 21.28
CA LYS A 23 1.73 4.01 22.14
C LYS A 23 1.52 2.49 22.12
N GLY A 24 2.47 1.74 21.55
CA GLY A 24 2.39 0.27 21.46
C GLY A 24 2.63 -0.33 20.07
N GLN A 25 2.90 0.50 19.05
CA GLN A 25 3.20 -0.01 17.71
C GLN A 25 4.65 -0.47 17.53
N LYS A 26 4.83 -1.61 16.85
CA LYS A 26 6.12 -2.26 16.60
C LYS A 26 6.84 -1.77 15.33
N GLY A 27 6.34 -0.73 14.67
CA GLY A 27 6.94 -0.19 13.44
C GLY A 27 6.40 1.19 13.09
N ARG A 28 7.24 1.99 12.41
CA ARG A 28 6.90 3.33 11.92
C ARG A 28 7.11 3.35 10.40
N ALA A 29 6.09 3.75 9.64
CA ALA A 29 6.29 4.09 8.24
C ALA A 29 7.15 5.35 8.19
N VAL A 30 8.38 5.24 7.68
CA VAL A 30 9.29 6.39 7.54
C VAL A 30 9.33 6.77 6.07
N SER A 31 8.73 7.90 5.72
CA SER A 31 8.83 8.49 4.39
C SER A 31 9.89 9.58 4.40
N GLN A 32 10.95 9.39 3.59
CA GLN A 32 12.07 10.29 3.32
C GLN A 32 12.81 10.89 4.54
N SER A 33 14.14 10.83 4.54
CA SER A 33 14.98 11.62 5.45
C SER A 33 15.00 13.08 4.99
N GLU A 34 15.46 13.99 5.86
CA GLU A 34 15.68 15.41 5.50
C GLU A 34 16.56 15.58 4.23
N ASN A 35 17.34 14.55 3.86
CA ASN A 35 18.25 14.52 2.71
C ASN A 35 17.79 13.62 1.55
N GLY A 36 16.59 13.03 1.58
CA GLY A 36 16.05 12.22 0.48
C GLY A 36 15.58 10.82 0.89
N VAL A 37 15.83 9.81 0.04
CA VAL A 37 15.35 8.43 0.28
C VAL A 37 16.35 7.68 1.14
N TYR A 38 15.87 7.03 2.21
CA TYR A 38 16.68 6.13 3.06
C TYR A 38 17.39 5.07 2.22
N ARG A 39 18.71 4.95 2.38
CA ARG A 39 19.53 3.97 1.68
C ARG A 39 20.01 2.88 2.62
N LEU A 40 19.78 1.62 2.22
CA LEU A 40 20.34 0.47 2.92
C LEU A 40 21.88 0.47 2.90
N VAL A 41 22.47 0.85 1.75
CA VAL A 41 23.92 0.84 1.54
C VAL A 41 24.65 1.89 2.36
N ASP A 42 23.95 2.95 2.76
CA ASP A 42 24.50 4.03 3.59
C ASP A 42 24.17 3.81 5.09
N GLU A 43 23.60 2.63 5.43
CA GLU A 43 23.19 2.25 6.79
C GLU A 43 22.17 3.21 7.44
N ASP A 44 21.39 3.94 6.64
CA ASP A 44 20.32 4.83 7.14
C ASP A 44 19.18 4.05 7.83
N ILE A 45 19.14 2.72 7.67
CA ILE A 45 18.11 1.83 8.20
C ILE A 45 18.78 0.79 9.11
N SER A 46 18.35 0.73 10.36
CA SER A 46 18.85 -0.25 11.32
C SER A 46 18.49 -1.68 10.91
N LEU A 47 19.48 -2.57 10.95
CA LEU A 47 19.33 -4.00 10.67
C LEU A 47 18.87 -4.78 11.93
N PRO A 48 18.13 -5.89 11.79
CA PRO A 48 17.70 -6.52 10.54
C PRO A 48 16.51 -5.82 9.90
N VAL A 49 16.50 -5.75 8.56
CA VAL A 49 15.42 -5.14 7.77
C VAL A 49 14.90 -6.12 6.73
N ALA A 50 13.58 -6.14 6.54
CA ALA A 50 12.92 -6.85 5.44
C ALA A 50 12.71 -5.89 4.25
N ILE A 51 13.20 -6.28 3.08
CA ILE A 51 13.13 -5.46 1.87
C ILE A 51 12.29 -6.20 0.83
N ILE A 52 11.41 -5.45 0.16
CA ILE A 52 10.61 -5.94 -0.95
C ILE A 52 11.11 -5.27 -2.22
N LYS A 53 11.48 -6.08 -3.22
CA LYS A 53 11.90 -5.58 -4.53
C LYS A 53 10.68 -5.10 -5.30
N GLN A 54 10.58 -3.79 -5.53
CA GLN A 54 9.43 -3.20 -6.23
C GLN A 54 9.16 -3.84 -7.59
N SER A 55 10.21 -4.14 -8.38
CA SER A 55 10.03 -4.76 -9.70
C SER A 55 9.42 -6.17 -9.61
N ALA A 56 9.79 -6.94 -8.58
CA ALA A 56 9.23 -8.28 -8.37
C ALA A 56 7.78 -8.20 -7.89
N LEU A 57 7.48 -7.24 -7.01
CA LEU A 57 6.10 -6.96 -6.60
C LEU A 57 5.22 -6.62 -7.80
N THR A 58 5.60 -5.60 -8.59
CA THR A 58 4.85 -5.18 -9.77
C THR A 58 4.69 -6.32 -10.79
N ASN A 59 5.74 -7.10 -11.04
CA ASN A 59 5.67 -8.28 -11.91
C ASN A 59 4.62 -9.28 -11.40
N ASN A 60 4.64 -9.61 -10.12
CA ASN A 60 3.73 -10.60 -9.54
C ASN A 60 2.28 -10.11 -9.55
N LEU A 61 2.03 -8.83 -9.26
CA LEU A 61 0.69 -8.23 -9.36
C LEU A 61 0.16 -8.38 -10.80
N ASN A 62 0.94 -7.98 -11.79
CA ASN A 62 0.55 -8.02 -13.20
C ASN A 62 0.33 -9.45 -13.69
N TRP A 63 1.21 -10.37 -13.30
CA TRP A 63 1.11 -11.77 -13.68
C TRP A 63 -0.17 -12.42 -13.14
N MET A 64 -0.46 -12.23 -11.86
CA MET A 64 -1.67 -12.78 -11.24
C MET A 64 -2.95 -12.23 -11.86
N GLN A 65 -2.98 -10.91 -12.15
CA GLN A 65 -4.12 -10.30 -12.82
C GLN A 65 -4.29 -10.83 -14.24
N SER A 66 -3.21 -10.85 -15.03
CA SER A 66 -3.24 -11.35 -16.42
C SER A 66 -3.68 -12.81 -16.48
N PHE A 67 -3.24 -13.62 -15.51
CA PHE A 67 -3.67 -15.00 -15.39
C PHE A 67 -5.19 -15.11 -15.13
N ALA A 68 -5.72 -14.32 -14.21
CA ALA A 68 -7.16 -14.30 -13.92
C ALA A 68 -7.99 -13.82 -15.13
N ASP A 69 -7.53 -12.76 -15.80
CA ASP A 69 -8.19 -12.21 -16.99
C ASP A 69 -8.20 -13.23 -18.13
N HIS A 70 -7.07 -13.92 -18.37
CA HIS A 70 -6.94 -14.96 -19.38
C HIS A 70 -7.95 -16.10 -19.17
N HIS A 71 -8.13 -16.51 -17.91
CA HIS A 71 -9.07 -17.56 -17.53
C HIS A 71 -10.50 -17.06 -17.28
N GLN A 72 -10.78 -15.77 -17.49
CA GLN A 72 -12.09 -15.15 -17.28
C GLN A 72 -12.64 -15.34 -15.85
N VAL A 73 -11.75 -15.40 -14.87
CA VAL A 73 -12.11 -15.54 -13.45
C VAL A 73 -11.86 -14.24 -12.69
N LYS A 74 -12.61 -14.05 -11.60
CA LYS A 74 -12.44 -12.90 -10.72
C LYS A 74 -11.33 -13.18 -9.71
N LEU A 75 -10.29 -12.35 -9.72
CA LEU A 75 -9.21 -12.43 -8.75
C LEU A 75 -9.63 -11.82 -7.40
N SER A 76 -9.49 -12.58 -6.32
CA SER A 76 -9.61 -12.09 -4.94
C SER A 76 -8.39 -12.57 -4.14
N PRO A 77 -7.28 -11.82 -4.12
CA PRO A 77 -6.06 -12.27 -3.48
C PRO A 77 -6.24 -12.33 -1.97
N HIS A 78 -5.61 -13.33 -1.34
CA HIS A 78 -5.68 -13.51 0.09
C HIS A 78 -4.62 -12.64 0.80
N GLY A 79 -5.08 -11.69 1.61
CA GLY A 79 -4.24 -10.69 2.28
C GLY A 79 -3.41 -11.18 3.47
N LYS A 80 -3.39 -12.49 3.75
CA LYS A 80 -2.74 -13.07 4.94
C LYS A 80 -1.21 -12.89 4.93
N THR A 81 -0.61 -12.87 3.75
CA THR A 81 0.86 -12.93 3.58
C THR A 81 1.56 -11.61 3.88
N SER A 82 0.89 -10.47 3.69
CA SER A 82 1.55 -9.17 3.86
C SER A 82 0.97 -8.32 4.99
N MET A 83 -0.33 -8.43 5.27
CA MET A 83 -1.05 -7.50 6.16
C MET A 83 -0.69 -6.01 5.89
N THR A 84 -0.22 -5.69 4.69
CA THR A 84 0.19 -4.35 4.28
C THR A 84 -0.97 -3.72 3.53
N PRO A 85 -1.64 -2.68 4.09
CA PRO A 85 -2.76 -2.01 3.44
C PRO A 85 -2.41 -1.50 2.03
N ASP A 86 -1.17 -1.06 1.82
CA ASP A 86 -0.71 -0.58 0.51
C ASP A 86 -0.68 -1.66 -0.57
N PHE A 87 -0.47 -2.93 -0.21
CA PHE A 87 -0.54 -4.02 -1.18
C PHE A 87 -1.98 -4.38 -1.53
N PHE A 88 -2.92 -4.25 -0.58
CA PHE A 88 -4.33 -4.41 -0.90
C PHE A 88 -4.78 -3.34 -1.89
N ARG A 89 -4.35 -2.09 -1.67
CA ARG A 89 -4.62 -0.99 -2.60
C ARG A 89 -4.03 -1.26 -3.98
N GLN A 90 -2.75 -1.63 -4.06
CA GLN A 90 -2.10 -1.95 -5.34
C GLN A 90 -2.80 -3.10 -6.08
N GLN A 91 -3.24 -4.15 -5.38
CA GLN A 91 -3.99 -5.25 -6.00
C GLN A 91 -5.33 -4.78 -6.57
N LEU A 92 -6.07 -3.96 -5.80
CA LEU A 92 -7.36 -3.40 -6.23
C LEU A 92 -7.19 -2.46 -7.43
N GLU A 93 -6.17 -1.60 -7.40
CA GLU A 93 -5.81 -0.71 -8.50
C GLU A 93 -5.41 -1.49 -9.75
N ASN A 94 -4.78 -2.66 -9.59
CA ASN A 94 -4.42 -3.53 -10.69
C ASN A 94 -5.58 -4.35 -11.27
N GLY A 95 -6.79 -4.28 -10.68
CA GLY A 95 -7.98 -4.93 -11.20
C GLY A 95 -8.53 -6.09 -10.38
N ALA A 96 -7.98 -6.35 -9.18
CA ALA A 96 -8.55 -7.36 -8.29
C ALA A 96 -10.03 -7.03 -7.97
N TRP A 97 -10.89 -8.04 -8.03
CA TRP A 97 -12.32 -7.87 -7.85
C TRP A 97 -12.72 -7.63 -6.38
N GLY A 98 -11.94 -8.18 -5.46
CA GLY A 98 -12.12 -8.09 -4.01
C GLY A 98 -10.84 -8.52 -3.26
N ILE A 99 -10.89 -8.59 -1.93
CA ILE A 99 -9.78 -9.06 -1.08
C ILE A 99 -10.30 -10.18 -0.17
N THR A 100 -9.50 -11.23 0.00
CA THR A 100 -9.81 -12.34 0.91
C THR A 100 -8.99 -12.22 2.21
N VAL A 101 -9.62 -12.35 3.36
CA VAL A 101 -8.99 -12.19 4.69
C VAL A 101 -9.43 -13.29 5.64
N ALA A 102 -8.64 -13.54 6.69
CA ALA A 102 -8.89 -14.64 7.62
C ALA A 102 -9.59 -14.18 8.92
N THR A 103 -9.58 -12.88 9.23
CA THR A 103 -10.14 -12.38 10.50
C THR A 103 -10.94 -11.09 10.31
N PRO A 104 -11.90 -10.79 11.23
CA PRO A 104 -12.65 -9.53 11.19
C PRO A 104 -11.77 -8.28 11.25
N ALA A 105 -10.70 -8.30 12.06
CA ALA A 105 -9.76 -7.18 12.13
C ALA A 105 -9.02 -6.95 10.79
N GLN A 106 -8.71 -8.02 10.05
CA GLN A 106 -8.15 -7.88 8.70
C GLN A 106 -9.18 -7.37 7.69
N ALA A 107 -10.46 -7.71 7.86
CA ALA A 107 -11.55 -7.20 7.02
C ALA A 107 -11.69 -5.68 7.19
N GLU A 108 -11.61 -5.18 8.42
CA GLU A 108 -11.61 -3.74 8.69
C GLU A 108 -10.46 -3.03 7.97
N ILE A 109 -9.23 -3.56 8.09
CA ILE A 109 -8.06 -3.02 7.40
C ILE A 109 -8.23 -3.06 5.88
N ALA A 110 -8.77 -4.15 5.32
CA ALA A 110 -9.03 -4.26 3.89
C ALA A 110 -10.07 -3.23 3.41
N ALA A 111 -11.11 -2.98 4.21
CA ALA A 111 -12.11 -1.95 3.91
C ALA A 111 -11.48 -0.55 3.93
N MET A 112 -10.66 -0.24 4.93
CA MET A 112 -9.91 1.03 5.01
C MET A 112 -8.92 1.20 3.85
N ALA A 113 -8.37 0.12 3.33
CA ALA A 113 -7.50 0.13 2.16
C ALA A 113 -8.25 0.37 0.83
N GLY A 114 -9.59 0.36 0.84
CA GLY A 114 -10.45 0.62 -0.32
C GLY A 114 -11.16 -0.60 -0.88
N ALA A 115 -11.06 -1.77 -0.24
CA ALA A 115 -11.75 -2.97 -0.69
C ALA A 115 -13.28 -2.83 -0.52
N LYS A 116 -14.02 -2.86 -1.63
CA LYS A 116 -15.49 -2.85 -1.63
C LYS A 116 -16.11 -4.23 -1.48
N ARG A 117 -15.31 -5.28 -1.73
CA ARG A 117 -15.72 -6.68 -1.68
C ARG A 117 -14.70 -7.44 -0.88
N ILE A 118 -15.14 -8.01 0.23
CA ILE A 118 -14.28 -8.70 1.19
C ILE A 118 -14.85 -10.09 1.41
N ILE A 119 -14.03 -11.11 1.17
CA ILE A 119 -14.35 -12.50 1.50
C ILE A 119 -13.63 -12.83 2.80
N MET A 120 -14.37 -13.30 3.79
CA MET A 120 -13.78 -13.94 4.97
C MET A 120 -13.79 -15.45 4.74
N ALA A 121 -12.61 -16.05 4.66
CA ALA A 121 -12.41 -17.48 4.40
C ALA A 121 -11.14 -18.01 5.08
#